data_AF-A0A6L7MUI2-F1
#
_entry.id   AF-A0A6L7MUI2-F1
#
_cell.length_a   1.000
_cell.length_b   1.000
_cell.length_c   1.000
_cell.angle_alpha   90.00
_cell.angle_beta   90.00
_cell.angle_gamma   90.00
#
_symmetry.space_group_name_H-M   'P 1'
#
loop_
_entity.id
_entity.type
_entity.pdbx_description
1 polymer ?
#
loop_
_entity_poly.entity_id
_entity_poly.type
_entity_poly.pdbx_seq_one_letter_code
_entity_poly.pdbx_strand_id
1 'polypeptide(L)'
;MPDNHHSKLPKTLYMLWLQGWADTPEVVKQCRRSWEHHNPTWNIVLLDQGNLSNHLDAHDFDGLPDLPPASLSDVVRVHLLKRGGVWVDATCFCCMPLDDWVHEHMSSGFFAFDRPGKDRMISSWFMAAVPSNPLVDIYCRATMRYWRRNPRLRPIEQVSRIERLFARPKVRRLVTNRSWLWHSFLVKKVLRVYSYYWFHFLFGHCYRRSRRFRAVWDATPKVSALIPHRLLHHGLFKPLGALKLEISRRFSPLYKLRWRSEGDLHPDCAIKFLPQTLRSGDRREQEPMKHYVTRSDKNRIIYFINPKCACTSLKAFVVTNDDQINIDTAKIGKDGAFAGIDKTENITPYRDYFKFCFVRNPWDRLVSCYTEKVLDQGRWTDIFGAEPSFRHFVRTVATIPDEDADMHWRSQHVNVVGSDNKVVVDFLGRVEEIEDGVRYIAARTGLKCKLGHYRKSNHRPYTSYYDDETRQLVAQRFAVDIAMFGYQFGGAVSQAMHYQTARLLRRSVQRPTRTLSPVRTGRIRSLLESEPKR
;
A
#
# COMPACT_ATOMS: atom_id res chain seq x y z
N MET A 1 -31.67 -26.18 7.23
CA MET A 1 -30.63 -25.26 6.74
C MET A 1 -30.75 -23.93 7.46
N PRO A 2 -29.81 -23.54 8.34
CA PRO A 2 -29.63 -22.15 8.70
C PRO A 2 -28.83 -21.45 7.59
N ASP A 3 -29.57 -20.85 6.66
CA ASP A 3 -29.30 -19.55 6.06
C ASP A 3 -27.96 -18.85 6.44
N ASN A 4 -27.10 -18.57 5.45
CA ASN A 4 -25.78 -17.91 5.58
C ASN A 4 -25.76 -16.40 5.18
N HIS A 5 -26.11 -15.46 6.08
CA HIS A 5 -26.15 -14.05 5.72
C HIS A 5 -24.73 -13.51 5.61
N HIS A 6 -24.31 -13.12 4.40
CA HIS A 6 -23.11 -12.33 4.21
C HIS A 6 -23.39 -10.94 4.80
N SER A 7 -23.04 -10.77 6.08
CA SER A 7 -23.27 -9.54 6.82
C SER A 7 -22.50 -8.42 6.14
N LYS A 8 -23.23 -7.49 5.51
CA LYS A 8 -22.62 -6.33 4.85
C LYS A 8 -21.81 -5.53 5.87
N LEU A 9 -20.71 -4.93 5.43
CA LEU A 9 -19.95 -3.97 6.21
C LEU A 9 -20.89 -2.82 6.66
N PRO A 10 -21.10 -2.61 7.97
CA PRO A 10 -21.87 -1.47 8.46
C PRO A 10 -21.19 -0.17 8.03
N LYS A 11 -21.97 0.80 7.55
CA LYS A 11 -21.49 2.16 7.24
C LYS A 11 -21.25 2.99 8.50
N THR A 12 -20.43 2.46 9.40
CA THR A 12 -20.01 3.11 10.65
C THR A 12 -18.50 3.13 10.70
N LEU A 13 -17.93 4.31 10.86
CA LEU A 13 -16.50 4.54 10.99
C LEU A 13 -16.22 5.09 12.39
N TYR A 14 -15.27 4.48 13.11
CA TYR A 14 -14.86 4.85 14.45
C TYR A 14 -13.49 5.53 14.42
N MET A 15 -13.38 6.71 15.02
CA MET A 15 -12.11 7.39 15.31
C MET A 15 -12.03 7.71 16.80
N LEU A 16 -10.88 7.48 17.45
CA LEU A 16 -10.69 7.78 18.87
C LEU A 16 -9.61 8.84 19.08
N TRP A 17 -9.97 9.89 19.83
CA TRP A 17 -9.04 10.86 20.40
C TRP A 17 -9.46 11.16 21.85
N LEU A 18 -8.84 10.45 22.81
CA LEU A 18 -9.27 10.42 24.21
C LEU A 18 -9.35 11.81 24.87
N GLN A 19 -8.53 12.76 24.42
CA GLN A 19 -8.46 14.14 24.94
C GLN A 19 -9.62 15.05 24.51
N GLY A 20 -10.61 14.55 23.75
CA GLY A 20 -11.76 15.34 23.29
C GLY A 20 -11.53 15.98 21.91
N TRP A 21 -12.59 16.03 21.08
CA TRP A 21 -12.45 16.39 19.67
C TRP A 21 -12.32 17.89 19.36
N ALA A 22 -12.71 18.78 20.29
CA ALA A 22 -12.67 20.23 20.09
C ALA A 22 -11.24 20.76 19.85
N ASP A 23 -10.35 20.54 20.81
CA ASP A 23 -8.97 21.04 20.77
C ASP A 23 -7.97 20.03 20.19
N THR A 24 -8.43 19.28 19.19
CA THR A 24 -7.57 18.40 18.40
C THR A 24 -6.47 19.19 17.66
N PRO A 25 -5.24 18.66 17.56
CA PRO A 25 -4.18 19.26 16.73
C PRO A 25 -4.63 19.39 15.27
N GLU A 26 -4.12 20.39 14.53
CA GLU A 26 -4.57 20.65 13.16
C GLU A 26 -4.39 19.44 12.22
N VAL A 27 -3.34 18.63 12.42
CA VAL A 27 -3.17 17.34 11.71
C VAL A 27 -4.39 16.43 11.89
N VAL A 28 -4.91 16.33 13.11
CA VAL A 28 -6.08 15.51 13.47
C VAL A 28 -7.37 16.14 12.94
N LYS A 29 -7.50 17.47 12.99
CA LYS A 29 -8.62 18.22 12.39
C LYS A 29 -8.70 17.99 10.87
N GLN A 30 -7.57 18.01 10.17
CA GLN A 30 -7.50 17.68 8.74
C GLN A 30 -7.82 16.21 8.46
N CYS A 31 -7.30 15.27 9.27
CA CYS A 31 -7.64 13.86 9.16
C CYS A 31 -9.17 13.66 9.29
N ARG A 32 -9.80 14.19 10.34
CA ARG A 32 -11.25 14.15 10.54
C ARG A 32 -12.01 14.70 9.32
N ARG A 33 -11.72 15.94 8.92
CA ARG A 33 -12.35 16.61 7.75
C ARG A 33 -12.25 15.79 6.47
N SER A 34 -11.14 15.10 6.25
CA SER A 34 -10.95 14.26 5.05
C SER A 34 -11.87 13.02 5.04
N TRP A 35 -12.13 12.39 6.19
CA TRP A 35 -13.10 11.29 6.27
C TRP A 35 -14.53 11.79 6.10
N GLU A 36 -14.88 12.92 6.74
CA GLU A 36 -16.19 13.57 6.60
C GLU A 36 -16.48 13.94 5.13
N HIS A 37 -15.52 14.56 4.45
CA HIS A 37 -15.62 14.94 3.04
C HIS A 37 -15.77 13.74 2.09
N HIS A 38 -14.94 12.70 2.24
CA HIS A 38 -14.97 11.54 1.34
C HIS A 38 -16.07 10.52 1.64
N ASN A 39 -16.71 10.56 2.82
CA ASN A 39 -17.65 9.52 3.26
C ASN A 39 -18.98 10.09 3.79
N PRO A 40 -19.68 10.99 3.07
CA PRO A 40 -20.89 11.65 3.56
C PRO A 40 -22.08 10.69 3.78
N THR A 41 -22.00 9.44 3.30
CA THR A 41 -23.02 8.40 3.55
C THR A 41 -22.63 7.43 4.68
N TRP A 42 -21.59 7.74 5.45
CA TRP A 42 -21.11 6.95 6.60
C TRP A 42 -21.35 7.67 7.92
N ASN A 43 -21.78 6.92 8.93
CA ASN A 43 -21.85 7.40 10.30
C ASN A 43 -20.42 7.46 10.89
N ILE A 44 -19.86 8.66 11.02
CA ILE A 44 -18.53 8.89 11.61
C ILE A 44 -18.68 9.12 13.11
N VAL A 45 -18.41 8.08 13.88
CA VAL A 45 -18.47 8.07 15.35
C VAL A 45 -17.12 8.54 15.91
N LEU A 46 -17.11 9.76 16.42
CA LEU A 46 -15.95 10.42 17.00
C LEU A 46 -15.91 10.16 18.51
N LEU A 47 -15.03 9.27 18.93
CA LEU A 47 -14.90 8.79 20.30
C LEU A 47 -13.88 9.60 21.10
N ASP A 48 -14.20 9.89 22.35
CA ASP A 48 -13.30 10.49 23.34
C ASP A 48 -13.59 9.94 24.75
N GLN A 49 -12.85 10.39 25.77
CA GLN A 49 -13.03 9.89 27.13
C GLN A 49 -14.43 10.15 27.71
N GLY A 50 -15.14 11.19 27.26
CA GLY A 50 -16.47 11.53 27.79
C GLY A 50 -17.61 10.72 27.18
N ASN A 51 -17.45 10.21 25.94
CA ASN A 51 -18.53 9.53 25.22
C ASN A 51 -18.34 8.02 24.99
N LEU A 52 -17.20 7.43 25.39
CA LEU A 52 -16.97 5.97 25.30
C LEU A 52 -18.06 5.14 25.99
N SER A 53 -18.67 5.67 27.05
CA SER A 53 -19.84 5.16 27.77
C SER A 53 -21.01 4.83 26.85
N ASN A 54 -21.35 5.75 25.96
CA ASN A 54 -22.50 5.66 25.04
C ASN A 54 -22.32 4.58 23.97
N HIS A 55 -21.09 4.07 23.81
CA HIS A 55 -20.74 3.10 22.78
C HIS A 55 -20.28 1.76 23.34
N LEU A 56 -19.89 1.65 24.62
CA LEU A 56 -19.29 0.45 25.21
C LEU A 56 -20.08 -0.06 26.41
N ASP A 57 -20.13 -1.39 26.57
CA ASP A 57 -20.75 -1.98 27.76
C ASP A 57 -19.78 -1.92 28.95
N ALA A 58 -20.25 -1.36 30.07
CA ALA A 58 -19.52 -1.15 31.32
C ALA A 58 -19.02 -2.44 32.01
N HIS A 59 -19.31 -3.61 31.44
CA HIS A 59 -19.05 -4.94 32.00
C HIS A 59 -18.19 -5.82 31.08
N ASP A 60 -18.22 -5.58 29.76
CA ASP A 60 -17.45 -6.37 28.77
C ASP A 60 -15.93 -6.35 29.04
N PHE A 61 -15.43 -5.29 29.70
CA PHE A 61 -14.03 -5.04 30.03
C PHE A 61 -13.74 -5.14 31.55
N ASP A 62 -14.61 -5.75 32.35
CA ASP A 62 -14.38 -5.97 33.79
C ASP A 62 -13.06 -6.70 34.08
N GLY A 63 -12.35 -6.31 35.14
CA GLY A 63 -11.07 -6.91 35.52
C GLY A 63 -9.92 -6.63 34.55
N LEU A 64 -10.04 -5.63 33.68
CA LEU A 64 -8.87 -4.97 33.10
C LEU A 64 -8.13 -4.13 34.18
N PRO A 65 -6.80 -3.99 34.09
CA PRO A 65 -6.07 -2.95 34.80
C PRO A 65 -6.25 -1.58 34.12
N ASP A 66 -5.76 -0.52 34.75
CA ASP A 66 -5.60 0.78 34.09
C ASP A 66 -4.65 0.65 32.90
N LEU A 67 -5.08 1.12 31.72
CA LEU A 67 -4.34 0.99 30.47
C LEU A 67 -3.81 2.34 29.99
N PRO A 68 -2.52 2.45 29.63
CA PRO A 68 -2.00 3.62 28.94
C PRO A 68 -2.81 3.91 27.65
N PRO A 69 -3.01 5.18 27.24
CA PRO A 69 -3.94 5.58 26.17
C PRO A 69 -3.83 4.79 24.85
N ALA A 70 -2.62 4.43 24.42
CA ALA A 70 -2.42 3.59 23.22
C ALA A 70 -2.95 2.15 23.40
N SER A 71 -2.71 1.55 24.57
CA SER A 71 -3.20 0.22 24.90
C SER A 71 -4.71 0.20 25.17
N LEU A 72 -5.29 1.29 25.71
CA LEU A 72 -6.75 1.45 25.79
C LEU A 72 -7.37 1.53 24.38
N SER A 73 -6.79 2.34 23.49
CA SER A 73 -7.20 2.46 22.09
C SER A 73 -7.18 1.11 21.36
N ASP A 74 -6.13 0.31 21.55
CA ASP A 74 -6.03 -1.07 21.03
C ASP A 74 -7.18 -1.99 21.49
N VAL A 75 -7.58 -1.89 22.77
CA VAL A 75 -8.70 -2.68 23.32
C VAL A 75 -10.05 -2.20 22.79
N VAL A 76 -10.30 -0.89 22.83
CA VAL A 76 -11.53 -0.27 22.32
C VAL A 76 -11.74 -0.58 20.84
N ARG A 77 -10.68 -0.46 20.01
CA ARG A 77 -10.68 -0.80 18.58
C ARG A 77 -11.21 -2.20 18.31
N VAL A 78 -10.56 -3.21 18.90
CA VAL A 78 -10.92 -4.62 18.64
C VAL A 78 -12.25 -5.00 19.28
N HIS A 79 -12.68 -4.29 20.32
CA HIS A 79 -14.00 -4.46 20.92
C HIS A 79 -15.11 -3.95 19.99
N LEU A 80 -15.04 -2.69 19.53
CA LEU A 80 -16.06 -2.09 18.67
C LEU A 80 -16.23 -2.87 17.36
N LEU A 81 -15.11 -3.29 16.74
CA LEU A 81 -15.13 -4.07 15.50
C LEU A 81 -15.84 -5.44 15.61
N LYS A 82 -16.15 -5.95 16.82
CA LYS A 82 -17.07 -7.10 16.97
C LYS A 82 -18.45 -6.81 16.37
N ARG A 83 -18.91 -5.55 16.45
CA ARG A 83 -20.17 -5.05 15.88
C ARG A 83 -20.04 -4.73 14.38
N GLY A 84 -18.87 -4.93 13.81
CA GLY A 84 -18.51 -4.52 12.45
C GLY A 84 -18.20 -3.03 12.32
N GLY A 85 -18.00 -2.60 11.08
CA GLY A 85 -17.65 -1.24 10.71
C GLY A 85 -16.16 -1.08 10.42
N VAL A 86 -15.70 0.16 10.39
CA VAL A 86 -14.30 0.54 10.12
C VAL A 86 -13.74 1.25 11.34
N TRP A 87 -12.54 0.88 11.78
CA TRP A 87 -11.73 1.70 12.67
C TRP A 87 -10.69 2.45 11.85
N VAL A 88 -10.54 3.74 12.15
CA VAL A 88 -9.41 4.56 11.70
C VAL A 88 -8.81 5.31 12.87
N ASP A 89 -7.48 5.25 13.03
CA ASP A 89 -6.81 6.15 13.97
C ASP A 89 -7.02 7.62 13.57
N ALA A 90 -7.18 8.51 14.55
CA ALA A 90 -7.36 9.97 14.38
C ALA A 90 -6.24 10.71 13.61
N THR A 91 -5.23 10.00 13.12
CA THR A 91 -4.04 10.48 12.41
C THR A 91 -3.87 9.81 11.05
N CYS A 92 -4.96 9.31 10.44
CA CYS A 92 -4.98 8.87 9.06
C CYS A 92 -5.78 9.87 8.22
N PHE A 93 -5.18 10.42 7.18
CA PHE A 93 -5.84 11.31 6.22
C PHE A 93 -6.43 10.48 5.07
N CYS A 94 -7.71 10.69 4.78
CA CYS A 94 -8.48 10.02 3.72
C CYS A 94 -8.22 10.66 2.36
N CYS A 95 -8.03 9.86 1.32
CA CYS A 95 -7.89 10.33 -0.07
C CYS A 95 -8.96 9.76 -1.02
N MET A 96 -9.72 8.74 -0.58
CA MET A 96 -10.76 8.08 -1.38
C MET A 96 -11.95 7.66 -0.50
N PRO A 97 -13.20 7.77 -0.98
CA PRO A 97 -14.38 7.18 -0.35
C PRO A 97 -14.18 5.70 -0.04
N LEU A 98 -14.63 5.23 1.14
CA LEU A 98 -14.55 3.82 1.53
C LEU A 98 -15.24 2.90 0.53
N ASP A 99 -16.40 3.31 0.01
CA ASP A 99 -17.20 2.50 -0.91
C ASP A 99 -16.49 2.23 -2.24
N ASP A 100 -15.50 3.04 -2.62
CA ASP A 100 -14.72 2.88 -3.86
C ASP A 100 -13.68 1.74 -3.79
N TRP A 101 -13.32 1.26 -2.59
CA TRP A 101 -12.20 0.31 -2.43
C TRP A 101 -12.32 -0.69 -1.27
N VAL A 102 -12.96 -0.36 -0.13
CA VAL A 102 -12.87 -1.19 1.09
C VAL A 102 -13.56 -2.55 0.91
N HIS A 103 -14.68 -2.57 0.17
CA HIS A 103 -15.48 -3.78 -0.06
C HIS A 103 -14.73 -4.82 -0.90
N GLU A 104 -13.92 -4.38 -1.87
CA GLU A 104 -13.09 -5.27 -2.70
C GLU A 104 -12.00 -6.01 -1.90
N HIS A 105 -11.67 -5.51 -0.71
CA HIS A 105 -10.63 -6.07 0.16
C HIS A 105 -11.18 -6.84 1.37
N MET A 106 -12.51 -7.05 1.43
CA MET A 106 -13.20 -7.67 2.58
C MET A 106 -13.89 -9.00 2.26
N SER A 107 -13.36 -9.77 1.31
CA SER A 107 -13.84 -11.13 0.96
C SER A 107 -13.90 -12.10 2.14
N SER A 108 -13.02 -11.94 3.14
CA SER A 108 -12.99 -12.73 4.39
C SER A 108 -13.90 -12.18 5.49
N GLY A 109 -14.62 -11.08 5.22
CA GLY A 109 -15.32 -10.27 6.21
C GLY A 109 -14.41 -9.45 7.12
N PHE A 110 -13.10 -9.38 6.85
CA PHE A 110 -12.12 -8.61 7.61
C PHE A 110 -11.09 -7.97 6.67
N PHE A 111 -10.58 -6.78 7.01
CA PHE A 111 -9.44 -6.17 6.32
C PHE A 111 -8.54 -5.38 7.28
N ALA A 112 -7.24 -5.42 7.02
CA ALA A 112 -6.23 -4.54 7.61
C ALA A 112 -4.99 -4.53 6.70
N PHE A 113 -4.30 -3.39 6.56
CA PHE A 113 -3.10 -3.29 5.73
C PHE A 113 -1.97 -4.19 6.25
N ASP A 114 -1.35 -4.95 5.36
CA ASP A 114 -0.33 -5.95 5.62
C ASP A 114 1.07 -5.35 5.86
N ARG A 115 1.89 -6.03 6.67
CA ARG A 115 3.33 -5.78 6.87
C ARG A 115 3.75 -4.30 7.07
N PRO A 116 3.26 -3.58 8.10
CA PRO A 116 3.78 -2.26 8.51
C PRO A 116 5.15 -2.35 9.21
N GLY A 117 6.08 -3.14 8.67
CA GLY A 117 7.32 -3.58 9.31
C GLY A 117 7.54 -5.09 9.15
N LYS A 118 8.81 -5.53 9.10
CA LYS A 118 9.21 -6.93 8.86
C LYS A 118 8.79 -7.91 9.98
N ASP A 119 8.34 -7.38 11.12
CA ASP A 119 8.00 -8.10 12.36
C ASP A 119 6.49 -8.19 12.65
N ARG A 120 5.65 -7.50 11.87
CA ARG A 120 4.22 -7.31 12.13
C ARG A 120 3.38 -7.80 10.96
N MET A 121 2.26 -8.46 11.25
CA MET A 121 1.34 -8.96 10.22
C MET A 121 0.33 -7.89 9.80
N ILE A 122 -0.34 -7.25 10.76
CA ILE A 122 -1.33 -6.20 10.49
C ILE A 122 -0.85 -4.81 10.85
N SER A 123 -1.43 -3.83 10.17
CA SER A 123 -1.65 -2.47 10.60
C SER A 123 -2.86 -2.38 11.53
N SER A 124 -2.69 -1.81 12.71
CA SER A 124 -3.79 -1.52 13.64
C SER A 124 -4.48 -0.19 13.36
N TRP A 125 -3.81 0.73 12.68
CA TRP A 125 -4.28 2.11 12.44
C TRP A 125 -5.44 2.22 11.44
N PHE A 126 -5.69 1.17 10.65
CA PHE A 126 -6.91 0.97 9.88
C PHE A 126 -7.29 -0.51 9.92
N MET A 127 -8.50 -0.81 10.38
CA MET A 127 -9.05 -2.17 10.47
C MET A 127 -10.54 -2.13 10.16
N ALA A 128 -11.03 -2.97 9.24
CA ALA A 128 -12.44 -3.06 8.89
C ALA A 128 -12.97 -4.49 9.14
N ALA A 129 -14.22 -4.62 9.57
CA ALA A 129 -14.83 -5.90 9.92
C ALA A 129 -16.34 -5.93 9.62
N VAL A 130 -16.84 -7.10 9.26
CA VAL A 130 -18.27 -7.41 9.33
C VAL A 130 -18.65 -7.82 10.77
N PRO A 131 -19.91 -7.66 11.20
CA PRO A 131 -20.38 -8.09 12.52
C PRO A 131 -20.06 -9.56 12.79
N SER A 132 -19.64 -9.87 14.02
CA SER A 132 -19.30 -11.23 14.49
C SER A 132 -18.21 -11.93 13.66
N ASN A 133 -17.28 -11.18 13.05
CA ASN A 133 -16.19 -11.80 12.29
C ASN A 133 -15.33 -12.71 13.19
N PRO A 134 -15.10 -14.00 12.83
CA PRO A 134 -14.41 -14.95 13.71
C PRO A 134 -12.98 -14.56 14.09
N LEU A 135 -12.26 -13.84 13.23
CA LEU A 135 -10.92 -13.32 13.54
C LEU A 135 -11.03 -12.27 14.64
N VAL A 136 -11.91 -11.28 14.48
CA VAL A 136 -12.08 -10.17 15.42
C VAL A 136 -12.57 -10.66 16.78
N ASP A 137 -13.53 -11.59 16.81
CA ASP A 137 -13.99 -12.19 18.06
C ASP A 137 -12.90 -12.98 18.79
N ILE A 138 -12.06 -13.74 18.06
CA ILE A 138 -10.91 -14.43 18.67
C ILE A 138 -9.87 -13.40 19.14
N TYR A 139 -9.64 -12.33 18.36
CA TYR A 139 -8.68 -11.28 18.68
C TYR A 139 -9.08 -10.48 19.92
N CYS A 140 -10.33 -10.03 19.99
CA CYS A 140 -10.90 -9.33 21.15
C CYS A 140 -10.80 -10.22 22.40
N ARG A 141 -11.27 -11.47 22.35
CA ARG A 141 -11.16 -12.40 23.48
C ARG A 141 -9.71 -12.66 23.90
N ALA A 142 -8.76 -12.69 22.96
CA ALA A 142 -7.34 -12.79 23.26
C ALA A 142 -6.79 -11.51 23.93
N THR A 143 -7.22 -10.34 23.46
CA THR A 143 -6.88 -9.01 24.00
C THR A 143 -7.40 -8.83 25.42
N MET A 144 -8.69 -9.09 25.69
CA MET A 144 -9.23 -9.02 27.05
C MET A 144 -8.49 -9.98 27.98
N ARG A 145 -8.22 -11.21 27.51
CA ARG A 145 -7.49 -12.24 28.26
C ARG A 145 -6.01 -11.89 28.48
N TYR A 146 -5.38 -11.15 27.58
CA TYR A 146 -3.99 -10.71 27.72
C TYR A 146 -3.85 -9.78 28.92
N TRP A 147 -4.71 -8.78 29.02
CA TRP A 147 -4.69 -7.81 30.12
C TRP A 147 -5.25 -8.37 31.42
N ARG A 148 -6.44 -9.01 31.42
CA ARG A 148 -7.04 -9.68 32.61
C ARG A 148 -6.06 -10.64 33.31
N ARG A 149 -5.23 -11.37 32.56
CA ARG A 149 -4.25 -12.32 33.13
C ARG A 149 -2.93 -11.68 33.54
N ASN A 150 -2.66 -10.42 33.21
CA ASN A 150 -1.38 -9.76 33.49
C ASN A 150 -1.57 -8.28 33.91
N PRO A 151 -2.32 -7.98 34.99
CA PRO A 151 -2.65 -6.61 35.40
C PRO A 151 -1.46 -5.79 35.94
N ARG A 152 -0.26 -6.37 36.02
CA ARG A 152 0.97 -5.72 36.52
C ARG A 152 2.02 -5.52 35.41
N LEU A 153 1.62 -5.51 34.14
CA LEU A 153 2.52 -5.23 33.01
C LEU A 153 2.79 -3.72 32.89
N ARG A 154 4.05 -3.36 32.62
CA ARG A 154 4.48 -1.99 32.31
C ARG A 154 5.12 -1.90 30.93
N PRO A 155 5.08 -0.75 30.24
CA PRO A 155 5.85 -0.54 29.02
C PRO A 155 7.34 -0.84 29.29
N ILE A 156 8.03 -1.51 28.36
CA ILE A 156 9.45 -1.83 28.50
C ILE A 156 10.31 -0.56 28.63
N GLU A 157 9.86 0.51 28.01
CA GLU A 157 10.40 1.87 28.03
C GLU A 157 10.41 2.49 29.44
N GLN A 158 9.61 1.96 30.39
CA GLN A 158 9.65 2.38 31.81
C GLN A 158 10.70 1.61 32.65
N VAL A 159 11.44 0.66 32.07
CA VAL A 159 12.36 -0.22 32.80
C VAL A 159 13.75 -0.17 32.18
N SER A 160 14.45 0.96 32.38
CA SER A 160 15.71 1.34 31.70
C SER A 160 16.84 0.28 31.70
N ARG A 161 16.88 -0.66 32.65
CA ARG A 161 17.82 -1.80 32.63
C ARG A 161 17.42 -2.89 31.63
N ILE A 162 16.13 -3.15 31.48
CA ILE A 162 15.57 -4.11 30.52
C ILE A 162 15.50 -3.47 29.13
N GLU A 163 15.10 -2.21 29.03
CA GLU A 163 15.13 -1.42 27.79
C GLU A 163 16.54 -1.42 27.17
N ARG A 164 17.58 -1.00 27.92
CA ARG A 164 18.98 -1.04 27.45
C ARG A 164 19.44 -2.44 27.07
N LEU A 165 18.92 -3.50 27.68
CA LEU A 165 19.20 -4.89 27.28
C LEU A 165 18.55 -5.26 25.94
N PHE A 166 17.27 -4.90 25.76
CA PHE A 166 16.51 -5.18 24.53
C PHE A 166 16.94 -4.29 23.35
N ALA A 167 17.48 -3.10 23.62
CA ALA A 167 18.06 -2.21 22.61
C ALA A 167 19.35 -2.77 21.98
N ARG A 168 20.11 -3.64 22.69
CA ARG A 168 21.37 -4.23 22.18
C ARG A 168 21.13 -4.93 20.84
N PRO A 169 21.92 -4.67 19.77
CA PRO A 169 21.63 -5.17 18.42
C PRO A 169 21.37 -6.68 18.30
N LYS A 170 22.13 -7.51 19.04
CA LYS A 170 21.92 -8.97 19.07
C LYS A 170 20.56 -9.36 19.68
N VAL A 171 20.17 -8.73 20.79
CA VAL A 171 18.88 -8.98 21.47
C VAL A 171 17.72 -8.42 20.65
N ARG A 172 17.84 -7.19 20.14
CA ARG A 172 16.85 -6.56 19.27
C ARG A 172 16.55 -7.43 18.05
N ARG A 173 17.59 -7.89 17.32
CA ARG A 173 17.44 -8.78 16.16
C ARG A 173 16.73 -10.09 16.52
N LEU A 174 17.07 -10.71 17.65
CA LEU A 174 16.43 -11.94 18.14
C LEU A 174 14.93 -11.72 18.46
N VAL A 175 14.61 -10.66 19.19
CA VAL A 175 13.25 -10.37 19.68
C VAL A 175 12.33 -9.88 18.56
N THR A 176 12.82 -9.03 17.65
CA THR A 176 12.10 -8.58 16.46
C THR A 176 11.74 -9.76 15.54
N ASN A 177 12.68 -10.67 15.28
CA ASN A 177 12.43 -11.85 14.44
C ASN A 177 11.60 -12.94 15.16
N ARG A 178 11.43 -12.87 16.48
CA ARG A 178 10.70 -13.85 17.29
C ARG A 178 9.64 -13.18 18.16
N SER A 179 8.68 -12.50 17.51
CA SER A 179 7.54 -11.81 18.14
C SER A 179 6.73 -12.62 19.17
N TRP A 180 6.84 -13.96 19.15
CA TRP A 180 6.24 -14.83 20.16
C TRP A 180 6.93 -14.79 21.53
N LEU A 181 8.19 -14.33 21.63
CA LEU A 181 8.94 -14.23 22.90
C LEU A 181 8.28 -13.23 23.87
N TRP A 182 7.65 -12.17 23.37
CA TRP A 182 6.80 -11.27 24.16
C TRP A 182 5.63 -11.96 24.86
N HIS A 183 5.27 -13.17 24.43
CA HIS A 183 4.23 -13.98 25.02
C HIS A 183 4.72 -15.10 25.94
N SER A 184 6.03 -15.17 26.20
CA SER A 184 6.65 -16.11 27.15
C SER A 184 6.28 -15.84 28.61
N PHE A 185 6.54 -16.83 29.48
CA PHE A 185 6.43 -16.67 30.93
C PHE A 185 7.44 -15.64 31.46
N LEU A 186 8.71 -15.74 31.05
CA LEU A 186 9.79 -14.85 31.48
C LEU A 186 9.41 -13.37 31.26
N VAL A 187 8.97 -12.99 30.06
CA VAL A 187 8.62 -11.60 29.74
C VAL A 187 7.41 -11.11 30.54
N LYS A 188 6.32 -11.90 30.62
CA LYS A 188 5.05 -11.43 31.21
C LYS A 188 4.91 -11.62 32.73
N LYS A 189 5.61 -12.58 33.33
CA LYS A 189 5.47 -12.94 34.75
C LYS A 189 6.67 -12.55 35.61
N VAL A 190 7.89 -12.73 35.08
CA VAL A 190 9.14 -12.38 35.78
C VAL A 190 9.50 -10.91 35.50
N LEU A 191 9.76 -10.55 34.24
CA LEU A 191 10.13 -9.18 33.86
C LEU A 191 8.94 -8.20 33.95
N ARG A 192 7.72 -8.71 33.72
CA ARG A 192 6.45 -7.97 33.74
C ARG A 192 6.44 -6.74 32.82
N VAL A 193 7.04 -6.87 31.64
CA VAL A 193 7.07 -5.83 30.61
C VAL A 193 6.28 -6.20 29.36
N TYR A 194 5.79 -5.19 28.64
CA TYR A 194 5.25 -5.33 27.28
C TYR A 194 5.90 -4.33 26.32
N SER A 195 5.85 -4.63 25.02
CA SER A 195 6.28 -3.71 23.96
C SER A 195 5.10 -2.86 23.50
N TYR A 196 5.34 -1.62 23.08
CA TYR A 196 4.37 -0.81 22.33
C TYR A 196 3.59 -1.61 21.26
N TYR A 197 4.24 -2.53 20.54
CA TYR A 197 3.60 -3.37 19.50
C TYR A 197 2.90 -4.65 20.01
N TRP A 198 2.60 -4.77 21.31
CA TRP A 198 2.00 -5.96 21.93
C TRP A 198 0.77 -6.49 21.17
N PHE A 199 -0.08 -5.60 20.67
CA PHE A 199 -1.30 -5.88 19.92
C PHE A 199 -0.97 -6.65 18.63
N HIS A 200 -0.07 -6.12 17.79
CA HIS A 200 0.41 -6.79 16.57
C HIS A 200 1.07 -8.15 16.87
N PHE A 201 1.81 -8.27 17.98
CA PHE A 201 2.42 -9.53 18.38
C PHE A 201 1.39 -10.54 18.92
N LEU A 202 0.29 -10.07 19.51
CA LEU A 202 -0.86 -10.87 19.92
C LEU A 202 -1.68 -11.33 18.72
N PHE A 203 -1.83 -10.52 17.66
CA PHE A 203 -2.40 -10.96 16.37
C PHE A 203 -1.62 -12.16 15.82
N GLY A 204 -0.28 -12.03 15.72
CA GLY A 204 0.58 -13.13 15.28
C GLY A 204 0.57 -14.34 16.23
N HIS A 205 0.29 -14.14 17.52
CA HIS A 205 0.06 -15.24 18.47
C HIS A 205 -1.26 -15.98 18.16
N CYS A 206 -2.35 -15.25 17.93
CA CYS A 206 -3.65 -15.82 17.58
C CYS A 206 -3.61 -16.58 16.24
N TYR A 207 -2.95 -16.03 15.23
CA TYR A 207 -2.69 -16.67 13.94
C TYR A 207 -1.99 -18.04 14.08
N ARG A 208 -0.92 -18.10 14.88
CA ARG A 208 -0.20 -19.35 15.17
C ARG A 208 -1.04 -20.35 15.98
N ARG A 209 -1.93 -19.87 16.86
CA ARG A 209 -2.68 -20.69 17.82
C ARG A 209 -4.10 -21.10 17.40
N SER A 210 -4.71 -20.49 16.39
CA SER A 210 -6.09 -20.79 15.97
C SER A 210 -6.23 -20.97 14.46
N ARG A 211 -6.71 -22.15 14.05
CA ARG A 211 -7.02 -22.46 12.63
C ARG A 211 -8.13 -21.56 12.08
N ARG A 212 -9.16 -21.22 12.88
CA ARG A 212 -10.26 -20.31 12.46
C ARG A 212 -9.76 -18.87 12.24
N PHE A 213 -8.92 -18.35 13.14
CA PHE A 213 -8.31 -17.03 12.98
C PHE A 213 -7.41 -16.98 11.73
N ARG A 214 -6.58 -18.01 11.57
CA ARG A 214 -5.66 -18.15 10.44
C ARG A 214 -6.39 -18.17 9.10
N ALA A 215 -7.41 -19.01 8.96
CA ALA A 215 -8.20 -19.11 7.73
C ALA A 215 -8.80 -17.77 7.27
N VAL A 216 -9.35 -16.97 8.21
CA VAL A 216 -9.86 -15.63 7.88
C VAL A 216 -8.73 -14.68 7.46
N TRP A 217 -7.59 -14.68 8.15
CA TRP A 217 -6.46 -13.83 7.77
C TRP A 217 -5.85 -14.23 6.42
N ASP A 218 -5.69 -15.52 6.15
CA ASP A 218 -5.11 -16.02 4.91
C ASP A 218 -6.03 -15.73 3.71
N ALA A 219 -7.35 -15.78 3.91
CA ALA A 219 -8.35 -15.38 2.92
C ALA A 219 -8.50 -13.85 2.75
N THR A 220 -7.90 -13.04 3.63
CA THR A 220 -7.96 -11.56 3.55
C THR A 220 -6.96 -11.04 2.50
N PRO A 221 -7.38 -10.25 1.49
CA PRO A 221 -6.49 -9.58 0.55
C PRO A 221 -5.36 -8.78 1.22
N LYS A 222 -4.14 -8.86 0.66
CA LYS A 222 -2.90 -8.37 1.28
C LYS A 222 -2.43 -7.06 0.66
N VAL A 223 -3.06 -5.95 1.05
CA VAL A 223 -2.64 -4.60 0.62
C VAL A 223 -1.53 -4.09 1.52
N SER A 224 -0.40 -3.69 0.94
CA SER A 224 0.80 -3.27 1.68
C SER A 224 0.61 -1.93 2.40
N ALA A 225 1.04 -1.86 3.66
CA ALA A 225 1.10 -0.61 4.43
C ALA A 225 2.14 0.41 3.91
N LEU A 226 3.01 0.03 2.95
CA LEU A 226 4.18 0.82 2.54
C LEU A 226 3.84 2.22 1.99
N ILE A 227 2.86 2.32 1.07
CA ILE A 227 2.44 3.62 0.50
C ILE A 227 1.70 4.47 1.56
N PRO A 228 0.70 3.94 2.32
CA PRO A 228 0.12 4.63 3.47
C PRO A 228 1.15 5.17 4.48
N HIS A 229 2.34 4.56 4.58
CA HIS A 229 3.40 4.95 5.52
C HIS A 229 4.41 5.96 4.97
N ARG A 230 4.33 6.38 3.71
CA ARG A 230 5.30 7.35 3.15
C ARG A 230 5.28 8.69 3.88
N LEU A 231 4.11 9.30 4.11
CA LEU A 231 4.02 10.54 4.89
C LEU A 231 4.40 10.36 6.37
N LEU A 232 4.17 9.18 6.96
CA LEU A 232 4.61 8.84 8.33
C LEU A 232 6.14 8.88 8.49
N HIS A 233 6.87 8.52 7.43
CA HIS A 233 8.33 8.47 7.38
C HIS A 233 8.97 9.75 6.82
N HIS A 234 8.31 10.42 5.87
CA HIS A 234 8.76 11.70 5.30
C HIS A 234 8.73 12.82 6.34
N GLY A 235 7.58 12.98 7.03
CA GLY A 235 7.28 14.11 7.90
C GLY A 235 6.43 15.17 7.18
N LEU A 236 5.58 15.88 7.93
CA LEU A 236 4.52 16.72 7.34
C LEU A 236 4.96 18.12 6.90
N PHE A 237 6.10 18.60 7.39
CA PHE A 237 6.58 19.98 7.26
C PHE A 237 7.63 20.16 6.15
N LYS A 238 8.19 19.05 5.64
CA LYS A 238 9.19 19.02 4.57
C LYS A 238 8.58 19.26 3.17
N PRO A 239 9.38 19.70 2.17
CA PRO A 239 8.98 19.70 0.76
C PRO A 239 8.42 18.34 0.32
N LEU A 240 7.33 18.31 -0.45
CA LEU A 240 6.71 17.06 -0.89
C LEU A 240 7.46 16.39 -2.06
N GLY A 241 7.89 17.17 -3.05
CA GLY A 241 8.46 16.64 -4.29
C GLY A 241 7.54 15.60 -4.94
N ALA A 242 8.08 14.44 -5.31
CA ALA A 242 7.32 13.34 -5.93
C ALA A 242 6.11 12.83 -5.10
N LEU A 243 6.08 13.03 -3.77
CA LEU A 243 4.90 12.68 -2.96
C LEU A 243 3.69 13.57 -3.30
N LYS A 244 3.89 14.77 -3.83
CA LYS A 244 2.81 15.66 -4.29
C LYS A 244 2.02 15.02 -5.42
N LEU A 245 2.70 14.42 -6.39
CA LEU A 245 2.07 13.64 -7.46
C LEU A 245 1.38 12.40 -6.89
N GLU A 246 2.05 11.63 -6.02
CA GLU A 246 1.50 10.41 -5.38
C GLU A 246 0.19 10.65 -4.62
N ILE A 247 0.08 11.78 -3.92
CA ILE A 247 -1.12 12.21 -3.20
C ILE A 247 -2.19 12.72 -4.19
N SER A 248 -1.81 13.53 -5.18
CA SER A 248 -2.72 14.03 -6.22
C SER A 248 -3.35 12.90 -7.04
N ARG A 249 -2.53 11.87 -7.32
CA ARG A 249 -2.88 10.61 -8.00
C ARG A 249 -3.34 9.52 -7.01
N ARG A 250 -3.66 9.86 -5.76
CA ARG A 250 -4.35 8.97 -4.79
C ARG A 250 -3.83 7.51 -4.75
N PHE A 251 -2.51 7.27 -4.92
CA PHE A 251 -1.94 5.92 -5.02
C PHE A 251 -2.11 5.09 -3.73
N SER A 252 -2.52 5.73 -2.64
CA SER A 252 -3.07 5.10 -1.46
C SER A 252 -4.45 5.72 -1.16
N PRO A 253 -5.47 4.94 -0.77
CA PRO A 253 -6.78 5.48 -0.39
C PRO A 253 -6.74 6.34 0.88
N LEU A 254 -5.67 6.23 1.67
CA LEU A 254 -5.40 7.04 2.86
C LEU A 254 -3.89 7.08 3.18
N TYR A 255 -3.44 8.10 3.91
CA TYR A 255 -2.07 8.15 4.46
C TYR A 255 -2.08 8.21 5.99
N LYS A 256 -1.23 7.41 6.63
CA LYS A 256 -0.94 7.50 8.06
C LYS A 256 0.05 8.63 8.31
N LEU A 257 -0.26 9.55 9.21
CA LEU A 257 0.52 10.75 9.51
C LEU A 257 1.16 10.69 10.91
N ARG A 258 2.15 11.56 11.17
CA ARG A 258 2.58 11.95 12.53
C ARG A 258 1.78 13.18 12.97
N TRP A 259 1.35 13.24 14.23
CA TRP A 259 0.67 14.43 14.76
C TRP A 259 1.60 15.42 15.47
N ARG A 260 2.82 15.00 15.86
CA ARG A 260 3.81 15.88 16.50
C ARG A 260 4.60 16.65 15.44
N SER A 261 4.77 17.95 15.67
CA SER A 261 5.51 18.86 14.79
C SER A 261 7.01 18.70 14.98
N GLU A 262 7.75 18.63 13.87
CA GLU A 262 9.22 18.56 13.82
C GLU A 262 9.69 19.37 12.59
N GLY A 263 10.42 20.47 12.80
CA GLY A 263 11.04 21.29 11.75
C GLY A 263 10.19 22.44 11.18
N ASP A 264 10.83 23.27 10.35
CA ASP A 264 10.26 24.49 9.76
C ASP A 264 9.18 24.23 8.70
N LEU A 265 8.21 25.14 8.62
CA LEU A 265 6.99 24.99 7.81
C LEU A 265 7.22 25.40 6.33
N HIS A 266 7.85 24.53 5.55
CA HIS A 266 8.05 24.74 4.11
C HIS A 266 6.72 25.10 3.38
N PRO A 267 6.71 25.96 2.34
CA PRO A 267 5.48 26.26 1.58
C PRO A 267 4.86 25.02 0.93
N ASP A 268 5.66 24.19 0.24
CA ASP A 268 5.20 22.97 -0.43
C ASP A 268 5.23 21.74 0.48
N CYS A 269 4.56 21.79 1.63
CA CYS A 269 4.56 20.70 2.62
C CYS A 269 3.21 19.98 2.72
N ALA A 270 3.21 18.75 3.26
CA ALA A 270 2.01 17.92 3.37
C ALA A 270 0.88 18.60 4.16
N ILE A 271 1.21 19.27 5.28
CA ILE A 271 0.20 19.93 6.14
C ILE A 271 -0.48 21.15 5.47
N LYS A 272 0.16 21.76 4.46
CA LYS A 272 -0.43 22.80 3.61
C LYS A 272 -1.13 22.23 2.37
N PHE A 273 -0.64 21.13 1.81
CA PHE A 273 -1.13 20.54 0.56
C PHE A 273 -2.36 19.65 0.73
N LEU A 274 -2.41 18.80 1.77
CA LEU A 274 -3.51 17.83 1.96
C LEU A 274 -4.91 18.49 2.03
N PRO A 275 -5.14 19.65 2.68
CA PRO A 275 -6.44 20.34 2.60
C PRO A 275 -6.85 20.78 1.20
N GLN A 276 -5.90 20.97 0.28
CA GLN A 276 -6.17 21.44 -1.09
C GLN A 276 -6.79 20.32 -1.92
N THR A 277 -6.43 19.05 -1.68
CA THR A 277 -6.99 17.89 -2.41
C THR A 277 -8.44 17.56 -2.03
N LEU A 278 -8.98 18.22 -1.00
CA LEU A 278 -10.40 18.20 -0.62
C LEU A 278 -11.18 19.38 -1.25
N ARG A 279 -10.49 20.43 -1.73
CA ARG A 279 -11.09 21.60 -2.38
C ARG A 279 -11.23 21.45 -3.90
N SER A 280 -10.45 20.54 -4.50
CA SER A 280 -10.67 20.08 -5.88
C SER A 280 -11.92 19.20 -5.93
N GLY A 281 -13.09 19.83 -5.81
CA GLY A 281 -14.41 19.19 -5.85
C GLY A 281 -14.79 18.66 -7.24
N ASP A 282 -14.08 19.10 -8.28
CA ASP A 282 -14.18 18.55 -9.62
C ASP A 282 -13.24 17.38 -9.85
N ARG A 283 -13.78 16.34 -10.50
CA ARG A 283 -13.04 15.77 -11.62
C ARG A 283 -12.86 16.90 -12.63
N ARG A 284 -11.73 17.61 -12.60
CA ARG A 284 -11.32 18.31 -13.82
C ARG A 284 -11.36 17.25 -14.92
N GLU A 285 -11.94 17.59 -16.07
CA GLU A 285 -11.72 16.84 -17.29
C GLU A 285 -10.27 17.10 -17.71
N GLN A 286 -9.34 16.47 -16.98
CA GLN A 286 -7.98 16.26 -17.42
C GLN A 286 -8.11 15.56 -18.77
N GLU A 287 -7.48 16.10 -19.81
CA GLU A 287 -7.41 15.39 -21.08
C GLU A 287 -7.01 13.94 -20.79
N PRO A 288 -7.80 12.95 -21.26
CA PRO A 288 -7.61 11.56 -20.87
C PRO A 288 -6.20 11.14 -21.24
N MET A 289 -5.41 10.70 -20.23
CA MET A 289 -3.96 10.61 -20.36
C MET A 289 -3.59 9.84 -21.62
N LYS A 290 -2.80 10.50 -22.47
CA LYS A 290 -2.40 9.97 -23.77
C LYS A 290 -1.18 9.09 -23.55
N HIS A 291 -1.33 7.77 -23.70
CA HIS A 291 -0.26 6.81 -23.45
C HIS A 291 0.53 6.56 -24.74
N TYR A 292 1.86 6.41 -24.64
CA TYR A 292 2.69 5.92 -25.75
C TYR A 292 2.44 4.42 -25.93
N VAL A 293 1.84 4.05 -27.06
CA VAL A 293 1.38 2.70 -27.35
C VAL A 293 1.75 2.22 -28.76
N THR A 294 1.85 0.90 -28.91
CA THR A 294 1.77 0.20 -30.21
C THR A 294 0.46 -0.57 -30.23
N ARG A 295 -0.40 -0.28 -31.21
CA ARG A 295 -1.77 -0.83 -31.33
C ARG A 295 -1.88 -1.72 -32.56
N SER A 296 -2.58 -2.85 -32.42
CA SER A 296 -3.00 -3.71 -33.53
C SER A 296 -4.51 -3.88 -33.45
N ASP A 297 -5.21 -3.39 -34.48
CA ASP A 297 -6.67 -3.40 -34.54
C ASP A 297 -7.20 -4.76 -34.99
N LYS A 298 -6.48 -5.43 -35.90
CA LYS A 298 -6.75 -6.82 -36.32
C LYS A 298 -6.77 -7.79 -35.13
N ASN A 299 -5.75 -7.73 -34.28
CA ASN A 299 -5.63 -8.63 -33.12
C ASN A 299 -6.31 -8.05 -31.86
N ARG A 300 -6.81 -6.81 -31.92
CA ARG A 300 -7.46 -6.09 -30.81
C ARG A 300 -6.57 -6.03 -29.55
N ILE A 301 -5.31 -5.62 -29.74
CA ILE A 301 -4.30 -5.51 -28.67
C ILE A 301 -3.66 -4.12 -28.60
N ILE A 302 -3.23 -3.74 -27.40
CA ILE A 302 -2.45 -2.52 -27.14
C ILE A 302 -1.23 -2.88 -26.29
N TYR A 303 -0.04 -2.67 -26.82
CA TYR A 303 1.21 -2.67 -26.05
C TYR A 303 1.52 -1.26 -25.55
N PHE A 304 1.60 -1.07 -24.24
CA PHE A 304 2.02 0.18 -23.61
C PHE A 304 3.53 0.22 -23.49
N ILE A 305 4.15 1.28 -24.00
CA ILE A 305 5.59 1.34 -24.21
C ILE A 305 6.28 1.85 -22.94
N ASN A 306 7.06 0.97 -22.31
CA ASN A 306 8.10 1.36 -21.36
C ASN A 306 9.48 1.27 -22.06
N PRO A 307 10.13 2.40 -22.38
CA PRO A 307 11.47 2.38 -22.95
C PRO A 307 12.46 1.63 -22.05
N LYS A 308 13.45 0.98 -22.67
CA LYS A 308 14.43 0.08 -22.05
C LYS A 308 13.87 -1.22 -21.42
N CYS A 309 12.55 -1.43 -21.47
CA CYS A 309 11.91 -2.65 -20.97
C CYS A 309 11.62 -3.65 -22.10
N ALA A 310 12.66 -4.01 -22.86
CA ALA A 310 12.60 -4.85 -24.07
C ALA A 310 11.62 -4.36 -25.16
N CYS A 311 11.29 -3.06 -25.15
CA CYS A 311 10.24 -2.47 -25.98
C CYS A 311 10.41 -2.74 -27.48
N THR A 312 11.62 -2.66 -28.05
CA THR A 312 11.87 -2.93 -29.48
C THR A 312 11.43 -4.35 -29.89
N SER A 313 11.70 -5.35 -29.04
CA SER A 313 11.31 -6.75 -29.28
C SER A 313 9.80 -6.96 -29.11
N LEU A 314 9.16 -6.23 -28.19
CA LEU A 314 7.71 -6.29 -27.96
C LEU A 314 6.92 -5.56 -29.04
N LYS A 315 7.43 -4.45 -29.57
CA LYS A 315 6.89 -3.80 -30.77
C LYS A 315 7.02 -4.71 -31.99
N ALA A 316 8.17 -5.37 -32.19
CA ALA A 316 8.34 -6.38 -33.22
C ALA A 316 7.34 -7.54 -33.07
N PHE A 317 7.04 -7.99 -31.85
CA PHE A 317 6.06 -9.03 -31.57
C PHE A 317 4.62 -8.62 -31.93
N VAL A 318 4.21 -7.38 -31.65
CA VAL A 318 2.89 -6.87 -32.10
C VAL A 318 2.84 -6.76 -33.62
N VAL A 319 3.85 -6.11 -34.22
CA VAL A 319 3.96 -5.87 -35.68
C VAL A 319 3.96 -7.17 -36.48
N THR A 320 4.81 -8.15 -36.12
CA THR A 320 4.96 -9.39 -36.91
C THR A 320 3.78 -10.37 -36.76
N ASN A 321 2.78 -10.02 -35.93
CA ASN A 321 1.49 -10.70 -35.86
C ASN A 321 0.34 -9.90 -36.51
N ASP A 322 0.59 -8.72 -37.07
CA ASP A 322 -0.43 -7.93 -37.76
C ASP A 322 0.05 -7.52 -39.16
N ASP A 323 -0.41 -8.26 -40.17
CA ASP A 323 -0.15 -8.00 -41.59
C ASP A 323 -0.76 -6.69 -42.11
N GLN A 324 -1.63 -6.02 -41.34
CA GLN A 324 -2.14 -4.69 -41.67
C GLN A 324 -1.12 -3.58 -41.34
N ILE A 325 -0.10 -3.86 -40.52
CA ILE A 325 0.91 -2.88 -40.12
C ILE A 325 2.12 -2.99 -41.07
N ASN A 326 2.01 -2.35 -42.23
CA ASN A 326 3.04 -2.36 -43.28
C ASN A 326 4.35 -1.67 -42.80
N ILE A 327 5.36 -2.48 -42.48
CA ILE A 327 6.70 -2.05 -42.06
C ILE A 327 7.74 -2.91 -42.79
N ASP A 328 8.79 -2.26 -43.27
CA ASP A 328 9.98 -2.93 -43.82
C ASP A 328 10.65 -3.79 -42.75
N THR A 329 10.47 -5.11 -42.86
CA THR A 329 10.95 -6.08 -41.88
C THR A 329 12.49 -6.18 -41.84
N ALA A 330 13.20 -5.77 -42.89
CA ALA A 330 14.66 -5.70 -42.89
C ALA A 330 15.18 -4.51 -42.07
N LYS A 331 14.37 -3.46 -41.84
CA LYS A 331 14.77 -2.29 -41.05
C LYS A 331 14.63 -2.50 -39.53
N ILE A 332 13.82 -3.46 -39.07
CA ILE A 332 13.38 -3.70 -37.67
C ILE A 332 14.52 -3.73 -36.60
N GLY A 333 15.79 -3.89 -37.00
CA GLY A 333 16.95 -3.82 -36.09
C GLY A 333 17.52 -2.43 -35.77
N LYS A 334 17.05 -1.33 -36.40
CA LYS A 334 17.58 0.05 -36.21
C LYS A 334 16.55 0.94 -35.50
N ASP A 335 16.99 1.84 -34.59
CA ASP A 335 16.09 2.65 -33.74
C ASP A 335 15.02 3.43 -34.53
N GLY A 336 15.35 3.95 -35.72
CA GLY A 336 14.40 4.67 -36.59
C GLY A 336 13.31 3.82 -37.26
N ALA A 337 13.44 2.48 -37.25
CA ALA A 337 12.52 1.59 -37.98
C ALA A 337 11.14 1.44 -37.34
N PHE A 338 10.97 1.92 -36.10
CA PHE A 338 9.67 1.97 -35.43
C PHE A 338 9.04 3.38 -35.37
N ALA A 339 9.64 4.37 -36.06
CA ALA A 339 9.07 5.71 -36.15
C ALA A 339 7.69 5.69 -36.82
N GLY A 340 6.71 6.40 -36.26
CA GLY A 340 5.33 6.47 -36.75
C GLY A 340 4.39 5.35 -36.29
N ILE A 341 4.90 4.26 -35.70
CA ILE A 341 4.07 3.18 -35.12
C ILE A 341 3.69 3.49 -33.68
N ASP A 342 4.58 4.17 -32.95
CA ASP A 342 4.37 4.61 -31.57
C ASP A 342 3.39 5.78 -31.56
N LYS A 343 2.19 5.55 -31.05
CA LYS A 343 1.09 6.53 -31.02
C LYS A 343 0.83 7.01 -29.60
N THR A 344 0.38 8.25 -29.46
CA THR A 344 0.09 8.90 -28.17
C THR A 344 -1.43 8.97 -27.99
N GLU A 345 -2.03 7.89 -27.49
CA GLU A 345 -3.48 7.66 -27.58
C GLU A 345 -4.24 7.77 -26.25
N ASN A 346 -5.44 8.35 -26.31
CA ASN A 346 -6.48 8.14 -25.29
C ASN A 346 -6.99 6.70 -25.44
N ILE A 347 -6.79 5.88 -24.42
CA ILE A 347 -7.14 4.45 -24.41
C ILE A 347 -8.62 4.15 -24.12
N THR A 348 -9.42 5.16 -23.79
CA THR A 348 -10.83 5.02 -23.38
C THR A 348 -11.74 4.38 -24.44
N PRO A 349 -11.57 4.59 -25.77
CA PRO A 349 -12.36 3.87 -26.78
C PRO A 349 -12.10 2.36 -26.78
N TYR A 350 -10.86 1.93 -26.51
CA TYR A 350 -10.39 0.56 -26.67
C TYR A 350 -10.58 -0.30 -25.42
N ARG A 351 -11.69 -0.11 -24.69
CA ARG A 351 -12.00 -0.87 -23.45
C ARG A 351 -11.96 -2.38 -23.66
N ASP A 352 -12.37 -2.81 -24.84
CA ASP A 352 -12.54 -4.19 -25.31
C ASP A 352 -11.29 -4.80 -25.96
N TYR A 353 -10.19 -4.06 -26.06
CA TYR A 353 -8.88 -4.55 -26.52
C TYR A 353 -8.08 -5.15 -25.35
N PHE A 354 -7.26 -6.17 -25.60
CA PHE A 354 -6.35 -6.70 -24.58
C PHE A 354 -5.09 -5.84 -24.46
N LYS A 355 -4.91 -5.22 -23.28
CA LYS A 355 -3.86 -4.23 -23.02
C LYS A 355 -2.73 -4.88 -22.23
N PHE A 356 -1.49 -4.69 -22.66
CA PHE A 356 -0.34 -5.23 -21.93
C PHE A 356 0.85 -4.28 -21.89
N CYS A 357 1.69 -4.45 -20.86
CA CYS A 357 2.96 -3.75 -20.73
C CYS A 357 4.03 -4.69 -20.17
N PHE A 358 5.29 -4.29 -20.28
CA PHE A 358 6.41 -4.91 -19.57
C PHE A 358 7.15 -3.86 -18.75
N VAL A 359 7.65 -4.27 -17.59
CA VAL A 359 8.50 -3.50 -16.69
C VAL A 359 9.83 -4.20 -16.46
N ARG A 360 10.84 -3.47 -16.01
CA ARG A 360 12.18 -3.96 -15.66
C ARG A 360 12.58 -3.40 -14.29
N ASN A 361 13.48 -4.10 -13.60
CA ASN A 361 14.13 -3.63 -12.38
C ASN A 361 14.68 -2.20 -12.58
N PRO A 362 14.26 -1.18 -11.81
CA PRO A 362 14.59 0.22 -12.10
C PRO A 362 16.10 0.54 -12.12
N TRP A 363 16.89 -0.14 -11.28
CA TRP A 363 18.34 0.01 -11.26
C TRP A 363 18.98 -0.55 -12.55
N ASP A 364 18.54 -1.73 -13.00
CA ASP A 364 18.99 -2.36 -14.24
C ASP A 364 18.52 -1.58 -15.49
N ARG A 365 17.31 -1.04 -15.44
CA ARG A 365 16.74 -0.16 -16.48
C ARG A 365 17.57 1.11 -16.68
N LEU A 366 18.03 1.75 -15.59
CA LEU A 366 18.89 2.93 -15.67
C LEU A 366 20.29 2.62 -16.20
N VAL A 367 20.90 1.49 -15.82
CA VAL A 367 22.18 1.06 -16.42
C VAL A 367 22.01 0.83 -17.93
N SER A 368 20.94 0.16 -18.35
CA SER A 368 20.64 -0.06 -19.77
C SER A 368 20.30 1.23 -20.53
N CYS A 369 19.78 2.26 -19.86
CA CYS A 369 19.63 3.60 -20.42
C CYS A 369 20.99 4.29 -20.59
N TYR A 370 21.79 4.31 -19.53
CA TYR A 370 23.10 4.98 -19.50
C TYR A 370 24.05 4.43 -20.56
N THR A 371 24.24 3.10 -20.65
CA THR A 371 25.20 2.56 -21.62
C THR A 371 24.75 2.82 -23.06
N GLU A 372 23.53 2.42 -23.42
CA GLU A 372 23.11 2.43 -24.84
C GLU A 372 22.68 3.82 -25.34
N LYS A 373 22.11 4.67 -24.49
CA LYS A 373 21.57 5.98 -24.93
C LYS A 373 22.49 7.15 -24.56
N VAL A 374 23.11 7.13 -23.39
CA VAL A 374 24.00 8.25 -22.98
C VAL A 374 25.41 8.05 -23.53
N LEU A 375 26.03 6.86 -23.36
CA LEU A 375 27.37 6.59 -23.89
C LEU A 375 27.34 6.22 -25.38
N ASP A 376 26.78 5.07 -25.76
CA ASP A 376 26.87 4.51 -27.12
C ASP A 376 26.20 5.39 -28.21
N GLN A 377 25.27 6.27 -27.82
CA GLN A 377 24.54 7.16 -28.74
C GLN A 377 24.72 8.65 -28.44
N GLY A 378 25.55 9.03 -27.46
CA GLY A 378 25.86 10.44 -27.16
C GLY A 378 24.63 11.34 -26.93
N ARG A 379 23.53 10.81 -26.38
CA ARG A 379 22.31 11.61 -26.17
C ARG A 379 22.35 12.42 -24.88
N TRP A 380 21.68 13.58 -24.93
CA TRP A 380 21.49 14.50 -23.80
C TRP A 380 22.82 15.01 -23.19
N THR A 381 23.81 15.26 -24.05
CA THR A 381 25.14 15.79 -23.65
C THR A 381 25.09 17.23 -23.15
N ASP A 382 24.01 17.94 -23.43
CA ASP A 382 23.60 19.20 -22.81
C ASP A 382 23.18 19.04 -21.33
N ILE A 383 22.56 17.90 -20.98
CA ILE A 383 22.09 17.60 -19.61
C ILE A 383 23.18 16.95 -18.76
N PHE A 384 24.03 16.10 -19.36
CA PHE A 384 25.00 15.28 -18.63
C PHE A 384 26.48 15.58 -18.94
N GLY A 385 26.78 16.41 -19.94
CA GLY A 385 28.12 16.52 -20.53
C GLY A 385 28.41 15.42 -21.56
N ALA A 386 29.58 15.50 -22.22
CA ALA A 386 29.95 14.56 -23.29
C ALA A 386 30.23 13.13 -22.79
N GLU A 387 30.94 13.00 -21.67
CA GLU A 387 31.30 11.70 -21.06
C GLU A 387 30.92 11.66 -19.57
N PRO A 388 29.61 11.58 -19.24
CA PRO A 388 29.17 11.56 -17.85
C PRO A 388 29.60 10.29 -17.14
N SER A 389 30.09 10.43 -15.90
CA SER A 389 30.17 9.28 -14.99
C SER A 389 28.76 8.80 -14.60
N PHE A 390 28.61 7.49 -14.38
CA PHE A 390 27.33 6.92 -13.95
C PHE A 390 26.80 7.55 -12.65
N ARG A 391 27.68 7.95 -11.71
CA ARG A 391 27.28 8.67 -10.49
C ARG A 391 26.71 10.05 -10.80
N HIS A 392 27.27 10.78 -11.77
CA HIS A 392 26.70 12.05 -12.22
C HIS A 392 25.32 11.83 -12.85
N PHE A 393 25.21 10.91 -13.82
CA PHE A 393 23.93 10.54 -14.46
C PHE A 393 22.84 10.18 -13.43
N VAL A 394 23.15 9.32 -12.45
CA VAL A 394 22.18 8.92 -11.40
C VAL A 394 21.79 10.09 -10.50
N ARG A 395 22.71 10.99 -10.14
CA ARG A 395 22.39 12.19 -9.35
C ARG A 395 21.45 13.12 -10.11
N THR A 396 21.76 13.43 -11.38
CA THR A 396 20.95 14.31 -12.24
C THR A 396 19.56 13.73 -12.51
N VAL A 397 19.45 12.43 -12.82
CA VAL A 397 18.16 11.73 -12.96
C VAL A 397 17.36 11.69 -11.65
N ALA A 398 18.02 11.59 -10.49
CA ALA A 398 17.35 11.62 -9.19
C ALA A 398 16.78 13.00 -8.82
N THR A 399 17.30 14.10 -9.40
CA THR A 399 16.76 15.46 -9.21
C THR A 399 15.65 15.85 -10.18
N ILE A 400 15.56 15.23 -11.35
CA ILE A 400 14.53 15.55 -12.37
C ILE A 400 13.20 14.84 -12.04
N PRO A 401 12.06 15.55 -11.89
CA PRO A 401 10.75 14.95 -11.60
C PRO A 401 10.19 14.16 -12.80
N ASP A 402 9.05 13.46 -12.65
CA ASP A 402 8.55 12.59 -13.74
C ASP A 402 7.86 13.37 -14.87
N GLU A 403 7.48 14.62 -14.60
CA GLU A 403 6.95 15.59 -15.55
C GLU A 403 8.00 16.03 -16.58
N ASP A 404 9.23 16.29 -16.13
CA ASP A 404 10.35 16.80 -16.94
C ASP A 404 11.31 15.68 -17.41
N ALA A 405 11.12 14.44 -16.94
CA ALA A 405 12.00 13.32 -17.28
C ALA A 405 11.71 12.72 -18.67
N ASP A 406 12.77 12.55 -19.47
CA ASP A 406 12.72 11.75 -20.70
C ASP A 406 12.20 10.32 -20.39
N MET A 407 11.33 9.81 -21.26
CA MET A 407 10.71 8.49 -21.15
C MET A 407 11.70 7.32 -20.94
N HIS A 408 12.97 7.49 -21.31
CA HIS A 408 14.03 6.49 -21.08
C HIS A 408 14.41 6.30 -19.61
N TRP A 409 14.27 7.33 -18.77
CA TRP A 409 14.51 7.27 -17.32
C TRP A 409 13.33 7.70 -16.44
N ARG A 410 12.25 8.28 -16.99
CA ARG A 410 10.98 8.51 -16.27
C ARG A 410 10.44 7.22 -15.65
N SER A 411 9.78 7.30 -14.49
CA SER A 411 9.16 6.15 -13.82
C SER A 411 8.19 5.37 -14.73
N GLN A 412 8.18 4.05 -14.59
CA GLN A 412 7.40 3.14 -15.45
C GLN A 412 5.91 3.12 -15.10
N HIS A 413 5.54 3.32 -13.83
CA HIS A 413 4.13 3.34 -13.42
C HIS A 413 3.32 4.44 -14.12
N VAL A 414 3.95 5.57 -14.47
CA VAL A 414 3.35 6.70 -15.23
C VAL A 414 2.74 6.23 -16.55
N ASN A 415 3.30 5.20 -17.18
CA ASN A 415 2.81 4.69 -18.45
C ASN A 415 1.69 3.65 -18.31
N VAL A 416 1.49 3.02 -17.13
CA VAL A 416 0.54 1.91 -16.90
C VAL A 416 -0.56 2.19 -15.87
N VAL A 417 -0.59 3.40 -15.32
CA VAL A 417 -1.62 3.87 -14.37
C VAL A 417 -2.44 4.99 -15.03
N GLY A 418 -3.76 4.91 -14.95
CA GLY A 418 -4.69 5.90 -15.51
C GLY A 418 -4.84 7.15 -14.63
N SER A 419 -5.59 8.15 -15.10
CA SER A 419 -5.93 9.34 -14.29
C SER A 419 -6.89 9.04 -13.13
N ASP A 420 -7.62 7.92 -13.19
CA ASP A 420 -8.40 7.34 -12.08
C ASP A 420 -7.53 6.50 -11.12
N ASN A 421 -6.23 6.37 -11.44
CA ASN A 421 -5.19 5.71 -10.67
C ASN A 421 -5.32 4.18 -10.61
N LYS A 422 -6.12 3.60 -11.51
CA LYS A 422 -6.17 2.14 -11.74
C LYS A 422 -5.10 1.72 -12.74
N VAL A 423 -4.70 0.45 -12.68
CA VAL A 423 -3.82 -0.14 -13.69
C VAL A 423 -4.62 -0.30 -14.98
N VAL A 424 -4.15 0.32 -16.07
CA VAL A 424 -4.86 0.36 -17.36
C VAL A 424 -4.48 -0.77 -18.32
N VAL A 425 -3.75 -1.77 -17.83
CA VAL A 425 -3.35 -2.96 -18.60
C VAL A 425 -3.90 -4.25 -17.99
N ASP A 426 -4.40 -5.14 -18.85
CA ASP A 426 -4.91 -6.47 -18.51
C ASP A 426 -3.77 -7.45 -18.16
N PHE A 427 -2.54 -7.17 -18.62
CA PHE A 427 -1.33 -7.91 -18.27
C PHE A 427 -0.12 -7.00 -18.07
N LEU A 428 0.70 -7.32 -17.06
CA LEU A 428 1.96 -6.65 -16.77
C LEU A 428 3.06 -7.70 -16.60
N GLY A 429 3.91 -7.85 -17.61
CA GLY A 429 5.06 -8.75 -17.59
C GLY A 429 6.33 -8.11 -17.04
N ARG A 430 7.35 -8.94 -16.79
CA ARG A 430 8.71 -8.48 -16.46
C ARG A 430 9.69 -8.85 -17.57
N VAL A 431 10.71 -8.04 -17.80
CA VAL A 431 11.77 -8.33 -18.78
C VAL A 431 12.59 -9.55 -18.35
N GLU A 432 12.75 -9.70 -17.04
CA GLU A 432 13.37 -10.82 -16.34
C GLU A 432 12.62 -12.15 -16.57
N GLU A 433 11.33 -12.08 -16.96
CA GLU A 433 10.39 -13.20 -17.13
C GLU A 433 9.73 -13.13 -18.54
N ILE A 434 10.42 -12.52 -19.53
CA ILE A 434 9.79 -12.07 -20.79
C ILE A 434 9.21 -13.20 -21.64
N GLU A 435 9.85 -14.36 -21.66
CA GLU A 435 9.41 -15.53 -22.43
C GLU A 435 8.09 -16.10 -21.89
N ASP A 436 7.91 -16.10 -20.56
CA ASP A 436 6.64 -16.48 -19.92
C ASP A 436 5.54 -15.46 -20.21
N GLY A 437 5.87 -14.16 -20.13
CA GLY A 437 4.93 -13.10 -20.45
C GLY A 437 4.44 -13.17 -21.90
N VAL A 438 5.33 -13.41 -22.86
CA VAL A 438 4.97 -13.61 -24.27
C VAL A 438 4.16 -14.88 -24.48
N ARG A 439 4.51 -16.00 -23.82
CA ARG A 439 3.69 -17.23 -23.82
C ARG A 439 2.27 -16.97 -23.32
N TYR A 440 2.13 -16.25 -22.21
CA TYR A 440 0.82 -15.88 -21.64
C TYR A 440 0.01 -14.99 -22.58
N ILE A 441 0.62 -13.94 -23.15
CA ILE A 441 -0.05 -13.04 -24.10
C ILE A 441 -0.52 -13.82 -25.33
N ALA A 442 0.36 -14.62 -25.95
CA ALA A 442 0.03 -15.44 -27.11
C ALA A 442 -1.15 -16.39 -26.84
N ALA A 443 -1.09 -17.15 -25.74
CA ALA A 443 -2.17 -18.04 -25.31
C ALA A 443 -3.49 -17.31 -24.96
N ARG A 444 -3.42 -16.01 -24.64
CA ARG A 444 -4.58 -15.19 -24.29
C ARG A 444 -5.23 -14.47 -25.48
N THR A 445 -4.49 -14.30 -26.59
CA THR A 445 -4.88 -13.45 -27.74
C THR A 445 -4.86 -14.15 -29.09
N GLY A 446 -4.29 -15.36 -29.20
CA GLY A 446 -4.17 -16.11 -30.46
C GLY A 446 -2.94 -15.75 -31.30
N LEU A 447 -2.10 -14.82 -30.85
CA LEU A 447 -0.86 -14.43 -31.53
C LEU A 447 0.13 -15.60 -31.62
N LYS A 448 0.97 -15.60 -32.66
CA LYS A 448 2.07 -16.56 -32.80
C LYS A 448 3.09 -16.33 -31.69
N CYS A 449 3.34 -17.35 -30.87
CA CYS A 449 4.29 -17.29 -29.76
C CYS A 449 5.77 -17.32 -30.22
N LYS A 450 6.18 -16.30 -30.99
CA LYS A 450 7.55 -16.11 -31.47
C LYS A 450 8.01 -14.68 -31.18
N LEU A 451 8.69 -14.50 -30.05
CA LEU A 451 9.54 -13.33 -29.87
C LEU A 451 10.76 -13.49 -30.80
N GLY A 452 11.19 -12.42 -31.47
CA GLY A 452 12.47 -12.42 -32.19
C GLY A 452 13.67 -12.49 -31.23
N HIS A 453 14.90 -12.51 -31.76
CA HIS A 453 16.10 -12.40 -30.93
C HIS A 453 16.09 -11.08 -30.13
N TYR A 454 15.68 -11.13 -28.87
CA TYR A 454 15.76 -10.00 -27.97
C TYR A 454 17.20 -9.81 -27.51
N ARG A 455 17.76 -8.61 -27.72
CA ARG A 455 19.10 -8.30 -27.22
C ARG A 455 19.05 -8.24 -25.70
N LYS A 456 19.63 -9.23 -25.03
CA LYS A 456 20.09 -9.07 -23.63
C LYS A 456 21.06 -7.88 -23.61
N SER A 457 20.90 -6.99 -22.63
CA SER A 457 21.67 -5.74 -22.60
C SER A 457 23.16 -6.05 -22.42
N ASN A 458 24.00 -5.56 -23.34
CA ASN A 458 25.43 -5.83 -23.35
C ASN A 458 26.19 -4.94 -22.35
N HIS A 459 25.97 -5.18 -21.06
CA HIS A 459 26.69 -4.52 -19.99
C HIS A 459 27.04 -5.52 -18.87
N ARG A 460 28.10 -5.22 -18.11
CA ARG A 460 28.41 -5.91 -16.85
C ARG A 460 27.19 -5.87 -15.90
N PRO A 461 27.08 -6.80 -14.93
CA PRO A 461 25.90 -6.88 -14.05
C PRO A 461 25.55 -5.51 -13.44
N TYR A 462 24.30 -5.08 -13.54
CA TYR A 462 23.91 -3.70 -13.20
C TYR A 462 24.31 -3.29 -11.78
N THR A 463 24.32 -4.26 -10.86
CA THR A 463 24.76 -4.09 -9.47
C THR A 463 26.19 -3.56 -9.33
N SER A 464 27.09 -3.84 -10.29
CA SER A 464 28.48 -3.38 -10.28
C SER A 464 28.67 -1.94 -10.76
N TYR A 465 27.60 -1.24 -11.17
CA TYR A 465 27.64 0.20 -11.45
C TYR A 465 27.28 1.04 -10.22
N TYR A 466 26.69 0.44 -9.19
CA TYR A 466 26.11 1.14 -8.05
C TYR A 466 26.97 1.06 -6.79
N ASP A 467 27.22 2.24 -6.21
CA ASP A 467 27.63 2.40 -4.81
C ASP A 467 26.40 2.59 -3.89
N ASP A 468 26.62 2.66 -2.57
CA ASP A 468 25.53 2.82 -1.59
C ASP A 468 24.71 4.10 -1.79
N GLU A 469 25.33 5.19 -2.26
CA GLU A 469 24.68 6.49 -2.50
C GLU A 469 23.75 6.41 -3.72
N THR A 470 24.32 6.07 -4.87
CA THR A 470 23.59 5.95 -6.15
C THR A 470 22.49 4.91 -6.08
N ARG A 471 22.72 3.77 -5.40
CA ARG A 471 21.66 2.77 -5.15
C ARG A 471 20.50 3.38 -4.38
N GLN A 472 20.79 4.18 -3.35
CA GLN A 472 19.81 4.78 -2.45
C GLN A 472 19.08 5.99 -3.08
N LEU A 473 19.73 6.73 -4.00
CA LEU A 473 19.07 7.76 -4.82
C LEU A 473 18.01 7.13 -5.74
N VAL A 474 18.36 6.07 -6.48
CA VAL A 474 17.41 5.33 -7.32
C VAL A 474 16.30 4.67 -6.49
N ALA A 475 16.63 4.15 -5.29
CA ALA A 475 15.64 3.58 -4.37
C ALA A 475 14.56 4.60 -3.93
N GLN A 476 14.92 5.89 -3.88
CA GLN A 476 13.99 6.97 -3.56
C GLN A 476 13.24 7.45 -4.82
N ARG A 477 13.97 7.79 -5.89
CA ARG A 477 13.40 8.35 -7.13
C ARG A 477 12.39 7.42 -7.81
N PHE A 478 12.58 6.10 -7.68
CA PHE A 478 11.72 5.06 -8.28
C PHE A 478 10.96 4.24 -7.23
N ALA A 479 10.77 4.78 -6.02
CA ALA A 479 10.13 4.07 -4.91
C ALA A 479 8.73 3.51 -5.28
N VAL A 480 7.98 4.18 -6.15
CA VAL A 480 6.67 3.71 -6.65
C VAL A 480 6.84 2.46 -7.52
N ASP A 481 7.66 2.50 -8.57
CA ASP A 481 7.96 1.34 -9.42
C ASP A 481 8.44 0.13 -8.59
N ILE A 482 9.35 0.37 -7.65
CA ILE A 482 9.93 -0.66 -6.77
C ILE A 482 8.83 -1.34 -5.94
N ALA A 483 7.94 -0.55 -5.33
CA ALA A 483 6.84 -1.04 -4.51
C ALA A 483 5.73 -1.73 -5.33
N MET A 484 5.38 -1.15 -6.48
CA MET A 484 4.26 -1.57 -7.33
C MET A 484 4.58 -2.87 -8.10
N PHE A 485 5.83 -3.05 -8.55
CA PHE A 485 6.23 -4.19 -9.38
C PHE A 485 6.99 -5.28 -8.59
N GLY A 486 7.34 -5.00 -7.33
CA GLY A 486 7.91 -5.96 -6.38
C GLY A 486 9.43 -6.16 -6.49
N TYR A 487 10.14 -5.16 -7.02
CA TYR A 487 11.59 -5.23 -7.25
C TYR A 487 12.43 -5.04 -5.98
N GLN A 488 13.66 -5.55 -6.03
CA GLN A 488 14.71 -5.33 -5.04
C GLN A 488 16.06 -5.16 -5.75
N PHE A 489 17.02 -4.48 -5.13
CA PHE A 489 18.37 -4.35 -5.68
C PHE A 489 19.15 -5.67 -5.50
N GLY A 490 19.69 -6.22 -6.59
CA GLY A 490 20.51 -7.43 -6.58
C GLY A 490 19.78 -8.72 -6.16
N GLY A 491 18.46 -8.68 -5.96
CA GLY A 491 17.65 -9.81 -5.51
C GLY A 491 16.79 -10.40 -6.63
N ALA A 492 16.56 -11.72 -6.57
CA ALA A 492 15.50 -12.36 -7.35
C ALA A 492 14.13 -11.75 -7.00
N VAL A 493 13.23 -11.68 -7.97
CA VAL A 493 11.95 -10.97 -7.80
C VAL A 493 11.04 -11.74 -6.84
N SER A 494 10.27 -11.01 -6.02
CA SER A 494 9.32 -11.60 -5.07
C SER A 494 8.24 -12.40 -5.82
N GLN A 495 8.24 -13.72 -5.66
CA GLN A 495 7.28 -14.63 -6.31
C GLN A 495 5.80 -14.27 -6.05
N ALA A 496 5.51 -13.51 -5.00
CA ALA A 496 4.16 -13.20 -4.50
C ALA A 496 3.28 -12.29 -5.39
N MET A 497 3.68 -11.99 -6.64
CA MET A 497 2.84 -11.28 -7.63
C MET A 497 2.84 -11.94 -9.03
N HIS A 498 2.95 -13.27 -9.09
CA HIS A 498 2.74 -14.00 -10.35
C HIS A 498 1.25 -14.13 -10.74
N TYR A 499 0.91 -13.61 -11.92
CA TYR A 499 -0.15 -14.09 -12.84
C TYR A 499 -1.67 -13.96 -12.53
N GLN A 500 -2.17 -13.34 -11.44
CA GLN A 500 -3.63 -13.37 -11.14
C GLN A 500 -4.37 -12.06 -10.80
N THR A 501 -3.96 -10.90 -11.32
CA THR A 501 -4.59 -9.60 -10.95
C THR A 501 -6.01 -9.34 -11.51
N ALA A 502 -6.48 -10.09 -12.51
CA ALA A 502 -7.66 -9.69 -13.31
C ALA A 502 -8.98 -10.49 -13.12
N ARG A 503 -9.00 -11.65 -12.44
CA ARG A 503 -10.09 -12.64 -12.62
C ARG A 503 -11.01 -12.92 -11.41
N LEU A 504 -10.66 -12.51 -10.19
CA LEU A 504 -11.36 -12.94 -8.95
C LEU A 504 -12.61 -12.11 -8.54
N LEU A 505 -13.05 -11.15 -9.37
CA LEU A 505 -14.04 -10.12 -8.98
C LEU A 505 -15.53 -10.50 -9.17
N ARG A 506 -15.95 -11.79 -9.23
CA ARG A 506 -17.36 -12.17 -9.55
C ARG A 506 -17.89 -13.42 -8.81
N ARG A 507 -19.08 -13.29 -8.17
CA ARG A 507 -19.97 -14.31 -7.50
C ARG A 507 -19.51 -14.78 -6.09
N SER A 508 -20.36 -15.12 -5.09
CA SER A 508 -21.86 -15.16 -4.90
C SER A 508 -22.29 -15.23 -3.39
N VAL A 509 -23.61 -15.17 -3.04
CA VAL A 509 -24.20 -14.83 -1.68
C VAL A 509 -25.59 -15.47 -1.36
N GLN A 510 -25.99 -15.73 -0.07
CA GLN A 510 -27.37 -15.64 0.60
C GLN A 510 -27.45 -16.43 1.95
N ARG A 511 -28.29 -16.23 3.03
CA ARG A 511 -29.53 -15.47 3.50
C ARG A 511 -29.63 -15.62 5.11
N PRO A 512 -30.52 -15.09 6.02
CA PRO A 512 -30.26 -15.04 7.52
C PRO A 512 -31.05 -15.88 8.56
N THR A 513 -30.50 -16.04 9.80
CA THR A 513 -31.07 -15.93 11.21
C THR A 513 -30.20 -16.69 12.27
N ARG A 514 -30.32 -16.71 13.63
CA ARG A 514 -30.70 -15.85 14.82
C ARG A 514 -30.09 -16.54 16.10
N THR A 515 -29.43 -15.97 17.15
CA THR A 515 -29.66 -14.94 18.23
C THR A 515 -30.44 -15.37 19.51
N LEU A 516 -29.85 -15.22 20.72
CA LEU A 516 -30.34 -14.40 21.88
C LEU A 516 -29.40 -14.43 23.13
N SER A 517 -29.68 -13.59 24.14
CA SER A 517 -28.84 -13.20 25.33
C SER A 517 -29.78 -12.91 26.56
N PRO A 518 -29.43 -12.17 27.66
CA PRO A 518 -28.15 -11.70 28.28
C PRO A 518 -28.11 -11.82 29.85
N VAL A 519 -27.11 -11.22 30.55
CA VAL A 519 -27.20 -10.28 31.72
C VAL A 519 -25.79 -10.01 32.36
N ARG A 520 -25.64 -8.91 33.12
CA ARG A 520 -24.41 -8.21 33.60
C ARG A 520 -24.04 -8.60 35.07
N THR A 521 -23.09 -8.06 35.87
CA THR A 521 -22.26 -6.82 35.99
C THR A 521 -20.90 -7.14 36.71
N GLY A 522 -19.92 -6.25 37.02
CA GLY A 522 -19.66 -4.88 36.56
C GLY A 522 -18.66 -3.98 37.34
N ARG A 523 -17.44 -3.74 36.83
CA ARG A 523 -16.55 -2.61 37.22
C ARG A 523 -15.50 -2.07 36.19
N ILE A 524 -15.82 -1.89 34.89
CA ILE A 524 -15.27 -0.71 34.15
C ILE A 524 -15.91 0.56 34.69
N ARG A 525 -17.25 0.46 34.80
CA ARG A 525 -18.20 1.24 35.59
C ARG A 525 -17.85 2.72 35.83
N SER A 526 -16.88 3.05 36.66
CA SER A 526 -16.51 4.44 36.97
C SER A 526 -16.09 5.30 35.76
N LEU A 527 -15.55 4.70 34.69
CA LEU A 527 -15.27 5.44 33.45
C LEU A 527 -16.50 5.60 32.53
N LEU A 528 -17.60 4.88 32.80
CA LEU A 528 -18.80 4.89 31.95
C LEU A 528 -20.08 5.38 32.67
N GLU A 529 -19.97 5.85 33.93
CA GLU A 529 -21.10 6.31 34.78
C GLU A 529 -21.06 7.83 35.12
N SER A 530 -20.31 8.64 34.36
CA SER A 530 -20.34 10.10 34.53
C SER A 530 -21.59 10.71 33.87
N GLU A 531 -22.65 10.92 34.65
CA GLU A 531 -23.80 11.72 34.20
C GLU A 531 -23.40 13.18 33.89
N PRO A 532 -24.04 13.83 32.90
CA PRO A 532 -23.87 15.26 32.68
C PRO A 532 -24.55 16.04 33.81
N LYS A 533 -23.77 16.82 34.56
CA LYS A 533 -24.35 17.89 35.38
C LYS A 533 -24.98 18.93 34.45
N ARG A 534 -26.17 19.42 34.85
CA ARG A 534 -26.88 20.51 34.19
C ARG A 534 -26.13 21.83 34.32
#